data_AF-A0A8T6REG0-F1
#
_entry.id   AF-A0A8T6REG0-F1
#
_cell.length_a   1.000
_cell.length_b   1.000
_cell.length_c   1.000
_cell.angle_alpha   90.00
_cell.angle_beta   90.00
_cell.angle_gamma   90.00
#
_symmetry.space_group_name_H-M   'P 1'
#
loop_
_entity.id
_entity.type
_entity.pdbx_description
1 polymer ?
#
loop_
_entity_poly.entity_id
_entity_poly.type
_entity_poly.pdbx_seq_one_letter_code
_entity_poly.pdbx_strand_id
1 'polypeptide(L)'
;MNEVGLRYYCYRCGRKNELQLPCPRAPEFHHSELRCTHCGDETRVMLSQCPNPDCNGSFVYWINDLSIPGLVENFAKYMTTNMQSLIDRAAKEGVRISIDTVDKFTIPAACPCGNKFNIEIPIPDLD
;
A
#
# COMPACT_ATOMS: atom_id res chain seq x y z
N MET A 1 5.28 0.55 20.53
CA MET A 1 4.78 0.16 19.19
C MET A 1 3.32 -0.18 19.36
N ASN A 2 2.42 0.45 18.60
CA ASN A 2 0.98 0.17 18.75
C ASN A 2 0.66 -1.14 18.04
N GLU A 3 -0.17 -1.98 18.65
CA GLU A 3 -0.62 -3.25 18.09
C GLU A 3 -2.14 -3.28 18.01
N VAL A 4 -2.67 -4.02 17.04
CA VAL A 4 -4.10 -4.25 16.89
C VAL A 4 -4.40 -5.75 16.89
N GLY A 5 -5.41 -6.13 17.67
CA GLY A 5 -5.99 -7.47 17.66
C GLY A 5 -6.86 -7.65 16.43
N LEU A 6 -6.32 -8.35 15.43
CA LEU A 6 -6.98 -8.69 14.19
C LEU A 6 -7.78 -10.00 14.37
N ARG A 7 -9.10 -9.95 14.14
CA ARG A 7 -9.94 -11.15 14.02
C ARG A 7 -10.52 -11.21 12.62
N TYR A 8 -10.19 -12.25 11.87
CA TYR A 8 -10.66 -12.42 10.49
C TYR A 8 -11.09 -13.87 10.23
N TYR A 9 -11.92 -14.05 9.20
CA TYR A 9 -12.30 -15.38 8.72
C TYR A 9 -11.56 -15.63 7.41
N CYS A 10 -10.89 -16.78 7.29
CA CYS A 10 -10.24 -17.18 6.06
C CYS A 10 -11.29 -17.33 4.97
N TYR A 11 -11.14 -16.61 3.86
CA TYR A 11 -12.11 -16.64 2.76
C TYR A 11 -12.21 -18.02 2.10
N ARG A 12 -11.14 -18.83 2.17
CA ARG A 12 -11.06 -20.14 1.55
C ARG A 12 -11.70 -21.27 2.37
N CYS A 13 -11.46 -21.30 3.68
CA CYS A 13 -11.96 -22.37 4.55
C CYS A 13 -12.99 -21.92 5.59
N GLY A 14 -13.31 -20.63 5.66
CA GLY A 14 -14.29 -20.05 6.58
C GLY A 14 -13.87 -20.03 8.05
N ARG A 15 -12.67 -20.51 8.40
CA ARG A 15 -12.23 -20.56 9.79
C ARG A 15 -11.77 -19.21 10.31
N LYS A 16 -12.08 -18.99 11.58
CA LYS A 16 -11.63 -17.84 12.35
C LYS A 16 -10.12 -17.92 12.62
N ASN A 17 -9.43 -16.81 12.42
CA ASN A 17 -8.04 -16.61 12.79
C ASN A 17 -7.96 -15.33 13.64
N GLU A 18 -7.09 -15.35 14.64
CA GLU A 18 -6.84 -14.20 15.50
C GLU A 18 -5.33 -13.95 15.53
N LEU A 19 -4.93 -12.70 15.29
CA LEU A 19 -3.53 -12.30 15.19
C LEU A 19 -3.34 -10.95 15.88
N GLN A 20 -2.17 -10.76 16.46
CA GLN A 20 -1.73 -9.48 17.00
C GLN A 20 -0.72 -8.90 16.03
N LEU A 21 -1.01 -7.73 15.46
CA LEU A 21 -0.15 -7.15 14.42
C LEU A 21 0.24 -5.71 14.76
N PRO A 22 1.49 -5.30 14.47
CA PRO A 22 1.93 -3.92 14.55
C PRO A 22 1.07 -3.01 13.67
N CYS A 23 0.67 -1.85 14.20
CA CYS A 23 -0.13 -0.87 13.48
C CYS A 23 0.41 0.52 13.79
N PRO A 24 1.43 1.00 13.05
CA PRO A 24 2.00 2.34 13.24
C PRO A 24 1.00 3.41 12.79
N ARG A 25 1.25 4.69 13.13
CA ARG A 25 0.40 5.81 12.69
C ARG A 25 0.84 6.30 11.31
N ALA A 26 -0.13 6.65 10.46
CA ALA A 26 0.17 7.26 9.17
C ALA A 26 1.10 8.49 9.34
N PRO A 27 2.05 8.71 8.42
CA PRO A 27 2.20 8.07 7.10
C PRO A 27 2.87 6.69 7.12
N GLU A 28 3.36 6.23 8.28
CA GLU A 28 4.00 4.92 8.42
C GLU A 28 2.97 3.79 8.30
N PHE A 29 3.41 2.65 7.77
CA PHE A 29 2.58 1.46 7.62
C PHE A 29 3.37 0.19 7.96
N HIS A 30 2.65 -0.88 8.29
CA HIS A 30 3.22 -2.21 8.50
C HIS A 30 2.67 -3.18 7.45
N HIS A 31 3.56 -3.93 6.82
CA HIS A 31 3.21 -5.00 5.88
C HIS A 31 3.38 -6.36 6.57
N SER A 32 2.36 -7.21 6.49
CA SER A 32 2.40 -8.57 7.04
C SER A 32 1.65 -9.54 6.14
N GLU A 33 2.04 -10.81 6.20
CA GLU A 33 1.30 -11.90 5.56
C GLU A 33 0.43 -12.61 6.61
N LEU A 34 -0.86 -12.75 6.32
CA LEU A 34 -1.82 -13.47 7.14
C LEU A 34 -1.91 -14.90 6.64
N ARG A 35 -1.25 -15.83 7.34
CA ARG A 35 -1.34 -17.25 7.03
C ARG A 35 -2.45 -17.90 7.83
N CYS A 36 -3.43 -18.50 7.16
CA CYS A 36 -4.46 -19.29 7.83
C CYS A 36 -3.82 -20.54 8.46
N THR A 37 -4.04 -20.71 9.77
CA THR A 37 -3.48 -21.83 10.54
C THR A 37 -4.02 -23.19 10.12
N HIS A 38 -5.14 -23.23 9.41
CA HIS A 38 -5.80 -24.47 9.00
C HIS A 38 -5.48 -24.91 7.57
N CYS A 39 -5.71 -24.06 6.58
CA CYS A 39 -5.50 -24.42 5.17
C CYS A 39 -4.18 -23.90 4.59
N GLY A 40 -3.40 -23.14 5.36
CA GLY A 40 -2.11 -22.58 4.93
C GLY A 40 -2.23 -21.47 3.88
N ASP A 41 -3.45 -21.03 3.59
CA ASP A 41 -3.74 -19.97 2.63
C ASP A 41 -3.22 -18.63 3.16
N GLU A 42 -2.65 -17.81 2.27
CA GLU A 42 -1.92 -16.60 2.63
C GLU A 42 -2.57 -15.39 1.97
N THR A 43 -2.86 -14.38 2.79
CA THR A 43 -3.35 -13.09 2.34
C THR A 43 -2.38 -12.02 2.80
N ARG A 44 -1.93 -11.13 1.91
CA ARG A 44 -1.08 -10.00 2.33
C ARG A 44 -1.93 -8.85 2.84
N VAL A 45 -1.48 -8.19 3.90
CA VAL A 45 -2.15 -7.02 4.48
C VAL A 45 -1.20 -5.87 4.78
N MET A 46 -1.76 -4.68 4.72
CA MET A 46 -1.10 -3.42 5.10
C MET A 46 -1.92 -2.72 6.19
N LEU A 47 -1.24 -2.30 7.25
CA LEU A 47 -1.85 -1.75 8.48
C LEU A 47 -1.32 -0.34 8.75
N SER A 48 -2.21 0.62 9.06
CA SER A 48 -1.83 1.98 9.45
C SER A 48 -2.95 2.66 10.25
N GLN A 49 -2.63 3.27 11.39
CA GLN A 49 -3.58 4.02 12.21
C GLN A 49 -3.82 5.43 11.67
N CYS A 50 -4.95 6.02 12.05
CA CYS A 50 -5.25 7.42 11.76
C CYS A 50 -4.18 8.32 12.41
N PRO A 51 -3.71 9.38 11.71
CA PRO A 51 -2.75 10.30 12.31
C PRO A 51 -3.37 11.19 13.41
N ASN A 52 -4.70 11.26 13.48
CA ASN A 52 -5.39 12.04 14.52
C ASN A 52 -5.29 11.32 15.89
N PRO A 53 -4.65 11.93 16.90
CA PRO A 53 -4.48 11.33 18.22
C PRO A 53 -5.80 11.10 18.97
N ASP A 54 -6.84 11.88 18.68
CA ASP A 54 -8.18 11.74 19.28
C ASP A 54 -9.00 10.63 18.62
N CYS A 55 -8.47 10.04 17.53
CA CYS A 55 -9.09 8.95 16.82
C CYS A 55 -8.43 7.63 17.19
N ASN A 56 -9.08 6.86 18.07
CA ASN A 56 -8.74 5.46 18.33
C ASN A 56 -9.19 4.50 17.20
N GLY A 57 -9.63 5.05 16.06
CA GLY A 57 -9.96 4.27 14.88
C GLY A 57 -8.73 3.55 14.37
N SER A 58 -8.70 2.23 14.57
CA SER A 58 -7.70 1.37 13.97
C SER A 58 -8.08 1.20 12.49
N PHE A 59 -7.31 1.79 11.56
CA PHE A 59 -7.52 1.57 10.13
C PHE A 59 -6.65 0.42 9.63
N VAL A 60 -7.35 -0.52 9.02
CA VAL A 60 -6.87 -1.68 8.26
C VAL A 60 -8.08 -1.97 7.35
N TYR A 61 -8.02 -2.23 6.05
CA TYR A 61 -7.50 -3.42 5.38
C TYR A 61 -7.27 -3.14 3.90
N TRP A 62 -6.13 -3.61 3.39
CA TRP A 62 -6.04 -4.11 2.02
C TRP A 62 -5.76 -5.61 2.12
N ILE A 63 -6.80 -6.44 1.96
CA ILE A 63 -6.69 -7.90 1.84
C ILE A 63 -6.31 -8.16 0.38
N ASN A 64 -5.05 -8.49 0.16
CA ASN A 64 -4.53 -8.66 -1.18
C ASN A 64 -4.62 -10.12 -1.61
N ASP A 65 -5.80 -10.50 -2.11
CA ASP A 65 -5.94 -11.70 -2.95
C ASP A 65 -6.34 -11.36 -4.40
N LEU A 66 -6.72 -10.10 -4.71
CA LEU A 66 -7.30 -9.74 -6.02
C LEU A 66 -7.01 -8.32 -6.55
N SER A 67 -6.22 -7.45 -5.90
CA SER A 67 -6.11 -6.02 -6.31
C SER A 67 -4.72 -5.54 -6.75
N ILE A 68 -3.74 -6.43 -6.89
CA ILE A 68 -2.47 -6.11 -7.58
C ILE A 68 -2.68 -5.59 -9.01
N PRO A 69 -3.63 -6.10 -9.83
CA PRO A 69 -3.71 -5.69 -11.23
C PRO A 69 -3.91 -4.19 -11.40
N GLY A 70 -4.82 -3.55 -10.65
CA GLY A 70 -5.08 -2.11 -10.79
C GLY A 70 -3.95 -1.24 -10.26
N LEU A 71 -3.28 -1.64 -9.18
CA LEU A 71 -2.17 -0.89 -8.61
C LEU A 71 -0.91 -1.00 -9.48
N VAL A 72 -0.62 -2.21 -9.99
CA VAL A 72 0.44 -2.45 -10.97
C VAL A 72 0.10 -1.81 -12.31
N GLU A 73 -1.15 -1.83 -12.76
CA GLU A 73 -1.56 -1.19 -14.01
C GLU A 73 -1.45 0.33 -13.90
N ASN A 74 -1.84 0.93 -12.78
CA ASN A 74 -1.69 2.37 -12.56
C ASN A 74 -0.23 2.77 -12.41
N PHE A 75 0.57 1.98 -11.68
CA PHE A 75 2.02 2.18 -11.58
C PHE A 75 2.71 2.03 -12.95
N ALA A 76 2.37 0.99 -13.70
CA ALA A 76 2.87 0.76 -15.05
C ALA A 76 2.44 1.88 -16.00
N LYS A 77 1.17 2.33 -15.96
CA LYS A 77 0.69 3.48 -16.76
C LYS A 77 1.46 4.74 -16.42
N TYR A 78 1.64 5.04 -15.13
CA TYR A 78 2.42 6.18 -14.68
C TYR A 78 3.86 6.13 -15.24
N MET A 79 4.55 5.01 -15.06
CA MET A 79 5.92 4.82 -15.57
C MET A 79 5.99 4.94 -17.09
N THR A 80 5.11 4.24 -17.82
CA THR A 80 5.13 4.20 -19.29
C THR A 80 4.78 5.55 -19.90
N THR A 81 3.77 6.26 -19.38
CA THR A 81 3.38 7.58 -19.89
C THR A 81 4.45 8.64 -19.63
N ASN A 82 5.06 8.65 -18.44
CA ASN A 82 6.13 9.59 -18.13
C ASN A 82 7.40 9.28 -18.92
N MET A 83 7.82 8.02 -18.99
CA MET A 83 9.01 7.65 -19.76
C MET A 83 8.84 7.86 -21.26
N GLN A 84 7.69 7.53 -21.84
CA GLN A 84 7.46 7.69 -23.28
C GLN A 84 7.44 9.16 -23.69
N SER A 85 6.73 10.02 -22.93
CA SER A 85 6.68 11.46 -23.22
C SER A 85 8.04 12.16 -23.10
N LEU A 86 8.91 11.65 -22.23
CA LEU A 86 10.28 12.11 -22.07
C LEU A 86 11.16 11.62 -23.23
N ILE A 87 11.14 10.32 -23.56
CA ILE A 87 11.89 9.77 -24.70
C ILE A 87 11.53 10.48 -26.01
N ASP A 88 10.24 10.71 -26.25
CA ASP A 88 9.76 11.40 -27.46
C ASP A 88 10.24 12.86 -27.54
N ARG A 89 10.46 13.51 -26.40
CA ARG A 89 11.03 14.86 -26.32
C ARG A 89 12.55 14.86 -26.49
N ALA A 90 13.28 13.93 -25.86
CA ALA A 90 14.73 13.82 -26.06
C ALA A 90 15.12 13.42 -27.48
N ALA A 91 14.38 12.49 -28.09
CA ALA A 91 14.63 12.07 -29.46
C ALA A 91 14.48 13.24 -30.45
N LYS A 92 13.65 14.24 -30.13
CA LYS A 92 13.50 15.45 -30.95
C LYS A 92 14.61 16.49 -30.74
N GLU A 93 15.20 16.53 -29.55
CA GLU A 93 16.16 17.60 -29.19
C GLU A 93 17.61 17.12 -29.06
N GLY A 94 17.87 15.81 -29.17
CA GLY A 94 19.22 15.23 -29.10
C GLY A 94 19.86 15.29 -27.70
N VAL A 95 19.05 15.43 -26.64
CA VAL A 95 19.48 15.70 -25.26
C VAL A 95 19.38 14.44 -24.39
N ARG A 96 20.31 14.29 -23.43
CA ARG A 96 20.22 13.29 -22.35
C ARG A 96 19.19 13.74 -21.31
N ILE A 97 18.24 12.87 -20.96
CA ILE A 97 17.23 13.14 -19.93
C ILE A 97 17.67 12.52 -18.62
N SER A 98 17.70 13.35 -17.57
CA SER A 98 17.58 12.90 -16.19
C SER A 98 16.10 12.90 -15.84
N ILE A 99 15.55 11.78 -15.40
CA ILE A 99 14.14 11.67 -15.02
C ILE A 99 14.09 11.83 -13.50
N ASP A 100 13.49 12.92 -13.04
CA ASP A 100 13.10 13.04 -11.64
C ASP A 100 11.92 12.10 -11.40
N THR A 101 12.21 10.89 -10.94
CA THR A 101 11.21 9.97 -10.43
C THR A 101 10.74 10.47 -9.07
N VAL A 102 9.44 10.35 -8.78
CA VAL A 102 8.95 10.60 -7.43
C VAL A 102 9.44 9.48 -6.51
N ASP A 103 10.01 9.84 -5.36
CA ASP A 103 10.58 8.86 -4.42
C ASP A 103 9.49 8.05 -3.68
N LYS A 104 8.22 8.45 -3.80
CA LYS A 104 7.10 7.92 -3.01
C LYS A 104 5.82 7.80 -3.82
N PHE A 105 5.14 6.67 -3.67
CA PHE A 105 3.77 6.44 -4.13
C PHE A 105 2.78 6.69 -2.97
N THR A 106 1.72 7.46 -3.22
CA THR A 106 0.75 7.83 -2.16
C THR A 106 -0.59 7.12 -2.34
N ILE A 107 -1.11 6.56 -1.25
CA ILE A 107 -2.44 5.93 -1.20
C ILE A 107 -3.37 6.82 -0.36
N PRO A 108 -4.39 7.45 -0.96
CA PRO A 108 -5.35 8.23 -0.22
C PRO A 108 -6.25 7.31 0.63
N ALA A 109 -6.37 7.63 1.92
CA ALA A 109 -7.19 6.92 2.88
C ALA A 109 -8.13 7.88 3.62
N ALA A 110 -9.30 7.39 4.00
CA ALA A 110 -10.29 8.13 4.76
C ALA A 110 -10.61 7.39 6.06
N CYS A 111 -10.54 8.11 7.17
CA CYS A 111 -10.94 7.66 8.48
C CYS A 111 -12.44 7.98 8.71
N PRO A 112 -13.24 7.08 9.33
CA PRO A 112 -14.56 7.32 9.91
C PRO A 112 -14.65 8.52 10.87
N CYS A 113 -13.53 9.01 11.44
CA CYS A 113 -13.55 10.29 12.16
C CYS A 113 -13.61 11.51 11.23
N GLY A 114 -13.64 11.30 9.91
CA GLY A 114 -13.71 12.34 8.88
C GLY A 114 -12.35 12.77 8.32
N ASN A 115 -11.24 12.39 8.96
CA ASN A 115 -9.91 12.76 8.50
C ASN A 115 -9.50 12.00 7.24
N LYS A 116 -8.92 12.74 6.29
CA LYS A 116 -8.30 12.20 5.09
C LYS A 116 -6.79 12.27 5.26
N PHE A 117 -6.08 11.21 4.91
CA PHE A 117 -4.63 11.13 5.03
C PHE A 117 -4.06 10.26 3.91
N ASN A 118 -2.76 10.35 3.68
CA ASN A 118 -2.07 9.53 2.69
C ASN A 118 -1.14 8.55 3.41
N ILE A 119 -1.11 7.32 2.91
CA ILE A 119 -0.06 6.35 3.22
C ILE A 119 1.01 6.50 2.13
N GLU A 120 2.28 6.64 2.52
CA GLU A 120 3.38 6.86 1.59
C GLU A 120 4.22 5.60 1.46
N ILE A 121 4.22 4.96 0.30
CA ILE A 121 5.06 3.81 -0.02
C ILE A 121 6.33 4.32 -0.71
N PRO A 122 7.54 4.08 -0.16
CA PRO A 122 8.76 4.44 -0.85
C PRO A 122 8.90 3.63 -2.15
N ILE A 123 9.26 4.30 -3.24
CA ILE A 123 9.60 3.64 -4.50
C ILE A 123 11.10 3.32 -4.39
N PRO A 124 11.49 2.03 -4.43
CA PRO A 124 12.89 1.67 -4.35
C PRO A 124 13.61 2.18 -5.60
N ASP A 125 14.73 2.88 -5.40
CA ASP A 125 15.65 3.19 -6.49
C ASP A 125 16.21 1.89 -7.06
N LEU A 126 16.17 1.79 -8.40
CA LEU A 126 16.82 0.73 -9.14
C LEU A 126 18.28 1.15 -9.38
N ASP A 127 19.12 1.00 -8.35
CA ASP A 127 20.58 1.00 -8.53
C ASP A 127 21.05 -0.28 -9.24
#